data_AF-A0A7R9A094-F1
#
_entry.id   AF-A0A7R9A094-F1
#
_cell.length_a   1.000
_cell.length_b   1.000
_cell.length_c   1.000
_cell.angle_alpha   90.00
_cell.angle_beta   90.00
_cell.angle_gamma   90.00
#
_symmetry.space_group_name_H-M   'P 1'
#
loop_
_entity.id
_entity.type
_entity.pdbx_description
1 polymer ?
#
loop_
_entity_poly.entity_id
_entity_poly.type
_entity_poly.pdbx_seq_one_letter_code
_entity_poly.pdbx_strand_id
1 'polypeptide(L)'
;MESDRHLGPITWPAWLYVLVFYVLPMTLDLVIYAGDLVTDLRVAHLHYLNDSPSWGFWTVFFVFLPAILCFVVCVYRLFSKHSDEVPYVLKWMAIYIVCVFFFPLYPIFRYLRVLPYALMAMCSDRNREENLLQCKEPSQAKTFRFLEAFLESTPQFILQAIILLKSKESNLILETTQLQAMIFSLLSIAMTVITYEQDAKEEGRALTKHKVLPQEKKRKDPWQSETPEEHEEREVVAEEARVNLLEKVLRFIAWLLLLTGRLFALALFASIFYYYFFVLAAVHMIAVTVYLVLKTPVDLDFKTIIIFIFFSFISLC
;
A
#
# COMPACT_ATOMS: atom_id res chain seq x y z
N MET A 1 29.12 29.17 2.05
CA MET A 1 27.66 29.22 1.75
C MET A 1 27.51 28.76 0.31
N GLU A 2 27.89 27.51 0.04
CA GLU A 2 28.08 27.03 -1.33
C GLU A 2 28.17 25.49 -1.29
N SER A 3 27.02 24.85 -1.28
CA SER A 3 26.87 23.40 -1.51
C SER A 3 25.41 23.15 -1.85
N ASP A 4 24.89 23.88 -2.86
CA ASP A 4 23.77 23.38 -3.64
C ASP A 4 24.30 22.27 -4.54
N ARG A 5 24.73 21.17 -3.92
CA ARG A 5 25.02 19.94 -4.67
C ARG A 5 23.68 19.37 -5.06
N HIS A 6 23.31 19.60 -6.31
CA HIS A 6 22.18 19.00 -6.98
C HIS A 6 22.27 17.47 -6.83
N LEU A 7 21.46 16.89 -5.94
CA LEU A 7 21.26 15.44 -5.82
C LEU A 7 20.20 14.93 -6.80
N GLY A 8 19.61 15.85 -7.55
CA GLY A 8 18.58 15.59 -8.52
C GLY A 8 19.16 15.63 -9.93
N PRO A 9 18.59 14.82 -10.82
CA PRO A 9 18.62 15.02 -12.26
C PRO A 9 18.33 16.44 -12.74
N ILE A 10 17.46 17.13 -12.01
CA ILE A 10 16.93 18.46 -12.32
C ILE A 10 17.76 19.51 -11.58
N THR A 11 17.86 20.73 -12.13
CA THR A 11 18.31 21.99 -11.46
C THR A 11 17.51 22.35 -10.21
N TRP A 12 16.70 21.44 -9.67
CA TRP A 12 16.01 21.62 -8.41
C TRP A 12 17.03 21.64 -7.28
N PRO A 13 16.83 22.53 -6.30
CA PRO A 13 17.53 22.42 -5.04
C PRO A 13 17.30 21.02 -4.45
N ALA A 14 18.34 20.44 -3.85
CA ALA A 14 18.25 19.08 -3.30
C ALA A 14 17.11 18.92 -2.28
N TRP A 15 16.79 19.98 -1.52
CA TRP A 15 15.66 19.99 -0.60
C TRP A 15 14.31 19.81 -1.32
N LEU A 16 14.14 20.42 -2.51
CA LEU A 16 12.90 20.34 -3.29
C LEU A 16 12.71 18.94 -3.88
N TYR A 17 13.81 18.32 -4.33
CA TYR A 17 13.78 16.93 -4.78
C TYR A 17 13.36 15.97 -3.65
N VAL A 18 13.98 16.11 -2.46
CA VAL A 18 13.63 15.28 -1.30
C VAL A 18 12.17 15.53 -0.87
N LEU A 19 11.73 16.78 -0.89
CA LEU A 19 10.36 17.16 -0.57
C LEU A 19 9.36 16.46 -1.50
N VAL A 20 9.53 16.57 -2.82
CA VAL A 20 8.57 16.07 -3.81
C VAL A 20 8.56 14.55 -3.94
N PHE A 21 9.73 13.90 -3.87
CA PHE A 21 9.82 12.46 -4.12
C PHE A 21 9.79 11.59 -2.87
N TYR A 22 10.02 12.15 -1.68
CA TYR A 22 10.05 11.37 -0.43
C TYR A 22 9.07 11.90 0.60
N VAL A 23 9.15 13.18 0.96
CA VAL A 23 8.36 13.73 2.07
C VAL A 23 6.89 13.80 1.69
N LEU A 24 6.53 14.47 0.58
CA LEU A 24 5.14 14.66 0.17
C LEU A 24 4.39 13.32 -0.02
N PRO A 25 4.90 12.33 -0.77
CA PRO A 25 4.21 11.05 -0.95
C PRO A 25 4.02 10.32 0.38
N MET A 26 5.03 10.34 1.26
CA MET A 26 4.96 9.69 2.57
C MET A 26 3.95 10.36 3.51
N THR A 27 3.91 11.69 3.53
CA THR A 27 2.91 12.42 4.32
C THR A 27 1.50 12.24 3.78
N LEU A 28 1.34 12.20 2.45
CA LEU A 28 0.06 12.00 1.81
C LEU A 28 -0.49 10.59 2.10
N ASP A 29 0.36 9.57 1.97
CA ASP A 29 0.00 8.18 2.29
C ASP A 29 -0.36 8.01 3.78
N LEU A 30 0.39 8.65 4.69
CA LEU A 30 0.05 8.67 6.12
C LEU A 30 -1.31 9.32 6.39
N VAL A 31 -1.60 10.48 5.78
CA VAL A 31 -2.86 11.20 5.98
C VAL A 31 -4.04 10.42 5.40
N ILE A 32 -3.88 9.86 4.21
CA ILE A 32 -4.91 9.02 3.58
C ILE A 32 -5.18 7.79 4.44
N TYR A 33 -4.13 7.12 4.92
CA TYR A 33 -4.28 5.94 5.76
C TYR A 33 -4.98 6.24 7.09
N ALA A 34 -4.50 7.26 7.80
CA ALA A 34 -5.12 7.66 9.06
C ALA A 34 -6.58 8.10 8.85
N GLY A 35 -6.86 8.75 7.72
CA GLY A 35 -8.21 9.06 7.28
C GLY A 35 -9.09 7.83 7.12
N ASP A 36 -8.64 6.84 6.35
CA ASP A 36 -9.31 5.56 6.08
C ASP A 36 -9.74 4.88 7.40
N LEU A 37 -8.77 4.64 8.29
CA LEU A 37 -8.99 4.00 9.59
C LEU A 37 -9.97 4.79 10.47
N VAL A 38 -9.82 6.11 10.55
CA VAL A 38 -10.71 6.94 11.38
C VAL A 38 -12.13 6.95 10.80
N THR A 39 -12.27 7.05 9.48
CA THR A 39 -13.59 7.02 8.85
C THR A 39 -14.28 5.68 9.01
N ASP A 40 -13.56 4.56 8.89
CA ASP A 40 -14.14 3.23 9.05
C ASP A 40 -14.61 2.97 10.48
N LEU A 41 -13.82 3.37 11.48
CA LEU A 41 -14.22 3.28 12.89
C LEU A 41 -15.42 4.19 13.19
N ARG A 42 -15.47 5.39 12.60
CA ARG A 42 -16.60 6.31 12.76
C ARG A 42 -17.87 5.77 12.13
N VAL A 43 -17.79 5.19 10.93
CA VAL A 43 -18.95 4.55 10.27
C VAL A 43 -19.45 3.37 11.09
N ALA A 44 -18.55 2.51 11.59
CA ALA A 44 -18.92 1.41 12.48
C ALA A 44 -19.69 1.90 13.71
N HIS A 45 -19.15 2.93 14.39
CA HIS A 45 -19.79 3.51 15.56
C HIS A 45 -21.19 4.06 15.25
N LEU A 46 -21.36 4.75 14.13
CA LEU A 46 -22.67 5.25 13.71
C LEU A 46 -23.66 4.13 13.37
N HIS A 47 -23.20 2.99 12.82
CA HIS A 47 -24.08 1.84 12.60
C HIS A 47 -24.59 1.21 13.90
N TYR A 48 -23.76 1.18 14.95
CA TYR A 48 -24.19 0.72 16.27
C TYR A 48 -25.20 1.67 16.92
N LEU A 49 -25.14 2.97 16.64
CA LEU A 49 -26.09 3.96 17.17
C LEU A 49 -27.43 4.00 16.42
N ASN A 50 -27.44 3.68 15.12
CA ASN A 50 -28.64 3.73 14.27
C ASN A 50 -29.34 2.35 14.16
N ASP A 51 -29.39 1.58 15.25
CA ASP A 51 -30.09 0.27 15.36
C ASP A 51 -29.74 -0.76 14.27
N SER A 52 -28.57 -0.63 13.66
CA SER A 52 -28.11 -1.49 12.55
C SER A 52 -26.77 -2.20 12.89
N PRO A 53 -26.70 -2.95 14.01
CA PRO A 53 -25.44 -3.47 14.54
C PRO A 53 -24.76 -4.47 13.61
N SER A 54 -25.51 -5.14 12.73
CA SER A 54 -24.95 -6.09 11.76
C SER A 54 -23.97 -5.41 10.79
N TRP A 55 -24.29 -4.19 10.32
CA TRP A 55 -23.40 -3.43 9.42
C TRP A 55 -22.16 -2.91 10.14
N GLY A 56 -22.32 -2.49 11.40
CA GLY A 56 -21.21 -2.12 12.27
C GLY A 56 -20.25 -3.28 12.52
N PHE A 57 -20.77 -4.49 12.73
CA PHE A 57 -19.97 -5.70 12.91
C PHE A 57 -19.12 -6.01 11.67
N TRP A 58 -19.72 -6.02 10.47
CA TRP A 58 -18.99 -6.30 9.23
C TRP A 58 -17.90 -5.24 8.96
N THR A 59 -18.18 -3.98 9.27
CA THR A 59 -17.19 -2.90 9.15
C THR A 59 -15.97 -3.16 10.06
N VAL A 60 -16.21 -3.41 11.35
CA VAL A 60 -15.11 -3.71 12.29
C VAL A 60 -14.37 -4.99 11.90
N PHE A 61 -15.08 -6.00 11.41
CA PHE A 61 -14.47 -7.23 10.93
C PHE A 61 -13.45 -6.97 9.81
N PHE A 62 -13.80 -6.17 8.80
CA PHE A 62 -12.89 -5.84 7.71
C PHE A 62 -11.68 -5.02 8.17
N VAL A 63 -11.86 -4.08 9.11
CA VAL A 63 -10.75 -3.32 9.72
C VAL A 63 -9.70 -4.23 10.38
N PHE A 64 -10.15 -5.29 11.05
CA PHE A 64 -9.23 -6.22 11.72
C PHE A 64 -8.82 -7.43 10.85
N LEU A 65 -9.44 -7.63 9.69
CA LEU A 65 -9.20 -8.80 8.84
C LEU A 65 -7.72 -8.94 8.41
N PRO A 66 -7.02 -7.88 7.94
CA PRO A 66 -5.60 -7.96 7.62
C PRO A 66 -4.76 -8.40 8.83
N ALA A 67 -5.07 -7.86 10.01
CA ALA A 67 -4.38 -8.18 11.26
C ALA A 67 -4.59 -9.64 11.69
N ILE A 68 -5.81 -10.15 11.54
CA ILE A 68 -6.17 -11.54 11.83
C ILE A 68 -5.40 -12.50 10.90
N LEU A 69 -5.30 -12.20 9.60
CA LEU A 69 -4.54 -13.05 8.69
C LEU A 69 -3.05 -13.05 9.02
N CYS A 70 -2.47 -11.89 9.31
CA CYS A 70 -1.08 -11.82 9.76
C CYS A 70 -0.86 -12.61 11.06
N PHE A 71 -1.80 -12.56 11.99
CA PHE A 71 -1.78 -13.37 13.21
C PHE A 71 -1.78 -14.88 12.91
N VAL A 72 -2.67 -15.35 12.05
CA VAL A 72 -2.73 -16.77 11.65
C VAL A 72 -1.41 -17.23 11.02
N VAL A 73 -0.83 -16.42 10.13
CA VAL A 73 0.47 -16.72 9.52
C VAL A 73 1.60 -16.76 10.57
N CYS A 74 1.61 -15.82 11.52
CA CYS A 74 2.60 -15.77 12.60
C CYS A 74 2.48 -16.99 13.53
N VAL A 75 1.26 -17.37 13.94
CA VAL A 75 1.01 -18.54 14.78
C VAL A 75 1.38 -19.84 14.05
N TYR A 76 1.01 -19.96 12.77
CA TYR A 76 1.39 -21.12 11.95
C TYR A 76 2.91 -21.28 11.86
N ARG A 77 3.65 -20.18 11.62
CA ARG A 77 5.11 -20.19 11.57
C ARG A 77 5.73 -20.52 12.93
N LEU A 78 5.15 -20.01 14.01
CA LEU A 78 5.59 -20.28 15.38
C LEU A 78 5.43 -21.76 15.72
N PHE A 79 4.25 -22.33 15.44
CA PHE A 79 3.94 -23.74 15.69
C PHE A 79 4.81 -24.68 14.84
N SER A 80 5.03 -24.34 13.57
CA SER A 80 5.88 -25.13 12.67
C SER A 80 7.35 -25.17 13.10
N LYS A 81 7.83 -24.15 13.83
CA LYS A 81 9.23 -24.04 14.25
C LYS A 81 9.49 -24.59 15.65
N HIS A 82 8.52 -24.50 16.56
CA HIS A 82 8.66 -24.90 17.97
C HIS A 82 7.56 -25.87 18.39
N SER A 83 7.26 -26.87 17.54
CA SER A 83 6.19 -27.86 17.80
C SER A 83 6.33 -28.55 19.15
N ASP A 84 7.57 -28.73 19.62
CA ASP A 84 7.90 -29.51 20.80
C ASP A 84 7.86 -28.66 22.09
N GLU A 85 7.77 -27.32 21.99
CA GLU A 85 7.79 -26.37 23.10
C GLU A 85 6.44 -25.67 23.29
N VAL A 86 5.38 -26.45 23.56
CA VAL A 86 4.00 -25.93 23.72
C VAL A 86 3.87 -24.75 24.70
N PRO A 87 4.52 -24.72 25.88
CA PRO A 87 4.43 -23.58 26.79
C PRO A 87 5.02 -22.29 26.19
N TYR A 88 6.07 -22.40 25.38
CA TYR A 88 6.68 -21.28 24.67
C TYR A 88 5.74 -20.75 23.59
N VAL A 89 5.14 -21.64 22.80
CA VAL A 89 4.16 -21.29 21.76
C VAL A 89 2.96 -20.56 22.37
N LEU A 90 2.41 -21.05 23.48
CA LEU A 90 1.26 -20.44 24.15
C LEU A 90 1.57 -19.04 24.69
N LYS A 91 2.75 -18.85 25.29
CA LYS A 91 3.21 -17.54 25.76
C LYS A 91 3.26 -16.52 24.62
N TRP A 92 3.84 -16.88 23.48
CA TRP A 92 3.94 -16.00 22.32
C TRP A 92 2.61 -15.79 21.61
N MET A 93 1.74 -16.79 21.58
CA MET A 93 0.37 -16.65 21.07
C MET A 93 -0.42 -15.61 21.88
N ALA A 94 -0.30 -15.61 23.21
CA ALA A 94 -0.92 -14.58 24.06
C ALA A 94 -0.41 -13.17 23.73
N ILE A 95 0.91 -13.02 23.51
CA ILE A 95 1.51 -11.75 23.07
C ILE A 95 0.95 -11.34 21.71
N TYR A 96 0.86 -12.26 20.75
CA TYR A 96 0.34 -11.98 19.42
C TYR A 96 -1.13 -11.56 19.46
N ILE A 97 -1.97 -12.15 20.32
CA ILE A 97 -3.38 -11.74 20.49
C ILE A 97 -3.44 -10.26 20.90
N VAL A 98 -2.63 -9.84 21.86
CA VAL A 98 -2.56 -8.42 22.27
C VAL A 98 -2.09 -7.56 21.10
N CYS A 99 -1.09 -8.01 20.35
CA CYS A 99 -0.58 -7.29 19.19
C CYS A 99 -1.63 -7.10 18.09
N VAL A 100 -2.57 -8.03 17.86
CA VAL A 100 -3.62 -7.91 16.84
C VAL A 100 -4.44 -6.63 17.03
N PHE A 101 -4.75 -6.25 18.27
CA PHE A 101 -5.53 -5.04 18.56
C PHE A 101 -4.81 -3.74 18.16
N PHE A 102 -3.48 -3.71 18.27
CA PHE A 102 -2.66 -2.55 17.91
C PHE A 102 -2.11 -2.63 16.49
N PHE A 103 -2.31 -3.75 15.80
CA PHE A 103 -1.72 -4.01 14.50
C PHE A 103 -2.21 -3.06 13.40
N PRO A 104 -3.50 -2.63 13.36
CA PRO A 104 -3.93 -1.57 12.44
C PRO A 104 -3.23 -0.22 12.66
N LEU A 105 -2.54 0.00 13.78
CA LEU A 105 -1.74 1.22 13.99
C LEU A 105 -0.29 1.06 13.50
N TYR A 106 0.12 -0.14 13.10
CA TYR A 106 1.50 -0.45 12.74
C TYR A 106 2.04 0.41 11.58
N PRO A 107 1.31 0.64 10.47
CA PRO A 107 1.82 1.51 9.42
C PRO A 107 1.99 2.96 9.88
N ILE A 108 1.09 3.48 10.73
CA ILE A 108 1.22 4.83 11.30
C ILE A 108 2.53 4.95 12.08
N PHE A 109 2.82 3.99 12.97
CA PHE A 109 4.08 3.99 13.72
C PHE A 109 5.30 3.91 12.81
N ARG A 110 5.23 3.17 11.70
CA ARG A 110 6.31 3.14 10.70
C ARG A 110 6.49 4.50 10.05
N TYR A 111 5.44 5.15 9.57
CA TYR A 111 5.55 6.48 8.94
C TYR A 111 6.12 7.50 9.93
N LEU A 112 5.65 7.51 11.19
CA LEU A 112 6.16 8.40 12.24
C LEU A 112 7.64 8.17 12.55
N ARG A 113 8.14 6.93 12.41
CA ARG A 113 9.57 6.63 12.55
C ARG A 113 10.39 7.06 11.35
N VAL A 114 9.86 6.96 10.12
CA VAL A 114 10.63 7.26 8.89
C VAL A 114 10.63 8.74 8.54
N LEU A 115 9.51 9.43 8.75
CA LEU A 115 9.32 10.81 8.35
C LEU A 115 10.42 11.75 8.90
N PRO A 116 10.90 11.62 10.15
CA PRO A 116 12.03 12.40 10.65
C PRO A 116 13.30 12.24 9.82
N TYR A 117 13.62 11.03 9.34
CA TYR A 117 14.79 10.81 8.49
C TYR A 117 14.63 11.49 7.13
N ALA A 118 13.43 11.45 6.54
CA ALA A 118 13.13 12.17 5.30
C ALA A 118 13.27 13.70 5.48
N LEU A 119 12.79 14.24 6.60
CA LEU A 119 12.94 15.65 6.95
C LEU A 119 14.39 16.03 7.24
N MET A 120 15.16 15.17 7.94
CA MET A 120 16.58 15.38 8.18
C MET A 120 17.39 15.31 6.88
N ALA A 121 17.02 14.44 5.93
CA ALA A 121 17.63 14.41 4.59
C ALA A 121 17.37 15.70 3.80
N MET A 122 16.20 16.33 4.00
CA MET A 122 15.86 17.61 3.39
C MET A 122 16.69 18.76 3.99
N CYS A 123 16.80 18.81 5.33
CA CYS A 123 17.44 19.92 6.04
C CYS A 123 18.96 19.81 6.20
N SER A 124 19.53 18.59 6.22
CA SER A 124 20.95 18.36 6.48
C SER A 124 21.66 17.75 5.27
N ASP A 125 22.74 18.40 4.85
CA ASP A 125 23.56 17.97 3.70
C ASP A 125 24.57 16.87 4.10
N ARG A 126 24.96 16.80 5.38
CA ARG A 126 26.10 15.97 5.84
C ARG A 126 25.81 14.46 5.85
N ASN A 127 24.59 14.07 6.21
CA ASN A 127 24.16 12.67 6.33
C ASN A 127 22.97 12.35 5.41
N ARG A 128 22.81 13.09 4.31
CA ARG A 128 21.64 12.97 3.44
C ARG A 128 21.48 11.58 2.84
N GLU A 129 22.56 11.00 2.31
CA GLU A 129 22.53 9.67 1.68
C GLU A 129 22.16 8.57 2.70
N GLU A 130 22.75 8.61 3.89
CA GLU A 130 22.43 7.70 4.99
C GLU A 130 20.96 7.80 5.42
N ASN A 131 20.45 9.02 5.57
CA ASN A 131 19.04 9.26 5.89
C ASN A 131 18.09 8.77 4.79
N LEU A 132 18.48 8.91 3.51
CA LEU A 132 17.69 8.39 2.38
C LEU A 132 17.72 6.86 2.31
N LEU A 133 18.82 6.23 2.69
CA LEU A 133 18.91 4.76 2.78
C LEU A 133 17.95 4.22 3.85
N GLN A 134 17.84 4.89 5.00
CA GLN A 134 16.87 4.54 6.05
C GLN A 134 15.41 4.64 5.55
N CYS A 135 15.10 5.61 4.69
CA CYS A 135 13.78 5.73 4.06
C CYS A 135 13.49 4.58 3.07
N LYS A 136 14.52 4.03 2.42
CA LYS A 136 14.40 2.96 1.44
C LYS A 136 14.45 1.55 2.04
N GLU A 137 14.70 1.44 3.34
CA GLU A 137 14.80 0.15 4.02
C GLU A 137 13.52 -0.69 3.78
N PRO A 138 13.66 -1.93 3.28
CA PRO A 138 12.51 -2.81 3.03
C PRO A 138 11.81 -3.09 4.36
N SER A 139 10.49 -2.85 4.39
CA SER A 139 9.70 -2.98 5.61
C SER A 139 8.53 -3.91 5.39
N GLN A 140 8.31 -4.81 6.35
CA GLN A 140 7.13 -5.66 6.41
C GLN A 140 5.82 -4.85 6.47
N ALA A 141 5.90 -3.58 6.89
CA ALA A 141 4.77 -2.65 6.86
C ALA A 141 4.24 -2.40 5.44
N LYS A 142 5.11 -2.40 4.41
CA LYS A 142 4.66 -2.24 3.02
C LYS A 142 3.83 -3.43 2.55
N THR A 143 4.27 -4.65 2.87
CA THR A 143 3.51 -5.87 2.57
C THR A 143 2.19 -5.88 3.32
N PHE A 144 2.18 -5.48 4.60
CA PHE A 144 0.95 -5.36 5.36
C PHE A 144 -0.02 -4.34 4.74
N ARG A 145 0.47 -3.14 4.39
CA ARG A 145 -0.34 -2.09 3.73
C ARG A 145 -0.97 -2.60 2.44
N PHE A 146 -0.21 -3.38 1.65
CA PHE A 146 -0.72 -4.03 0.46
C PHE A 146 -1.86 -5.01 0.77
N LEU A 147 -1.69 -5.88 1.77
CA LEU A 147 -2.76 -6.81 2.21
C LEU A 147 -4.01 -6.04 2.68
N GLU A 148 -3.79 -4.99 3.46
CA GLU A 148 -4.83 -4.15 4.02
C GLU A 148 -5.70 -3.50 2.94
N ALA A 149 -5.10 -2.92 1.90
CA ALA A 149 -5.83 -2.32 0.79
C ALA A 149 -6.87 -3.28 0.14
N PHE A 150 -6.54 -4.57 0.04
CA PHE A 150 -7.45 -5.56 -0.57
C PHE A 150 -8.40 -6.22 0.42
N LEU A 151 -8.00 -6.39 1.67
CA LEU A 151 -8.78 -7.12 2.67
C LEU A 151 -9.65 -6.22 3.57
N GLU A 152 -9.30 -4.95 3.66
CA GLU A 152 -10.03 -3.92 4.40
C GLU A 152 -10.62 -2.91 3.42
N SER A 153 -9.80 -2.07 2.79
CA SER A 153 -10.30 -0.91 2.02
C SER A 153 -11.22 -1.31 0.85
N THR A 154 -10.93 -2.41 0.14
CA THR A 154 -11.78 -2.85 -0.98
C THR A 154 -13.16 -3.35 -0.53
N PRO A 155 -13.28 -4.39 0.32
CA PRO A 155 -14.58 -4.85 0.79
C PRO A 155 -15.32 -3.77 1.58
N GLN A 156 -14.60 -2.89 2.27
CA GLN A 156 -15.17 -1.74 2.96
C GLN A 156 -15.82 -0.75 2.00
N PHE A 157 -15.17 -0.39 0.90
CA PHE A 157 -15.78 0.42 -0.15
C PHE A 157 -17.07 -0.22 -0.67
N ILE A 158 -17.01 -1.52 -1.02
CA ILE A 158 -18.15 -2.26 -1.56
C ILE A 158 -19.29 -2.32 -0.54
N LEU A 159 -18.98 -2.58 0.74
CA LEU A 159 -19.94 -2.64 1.83
C LEU A 159 -20.67 -1.31 1.99
N GLN A 160 -19.92 -0.19 2.10
CA GLN A 160 -20.52 1.12 2.28
C GLN A 160 -21.34 1.54 1.06
N ALA A 161 -20.88 1.23 -0.16
CA ALA A 161 -21.64 1.47 -1.38
C ALA A 161 -22.97 0.69 -1.40
N ILE A 162 -22.96 -0.61 -1.02
CA ILE A 162 -24.17 -1.43 -0.95
C ILE A 162 -25.14 -0.88 0.10
N ILE A 163 -24.66 -0.50 1.28
CA ILE A 163 -25.50 0.05 2.34
C ILE A 163 -26.15 1.35 1.87
N LEU A 164 -25.39 2.26 1.27
CA LEU A 164 -25.90 3.52 0.76
C LEU A 164 -26.95 3.31 -0.35
N LEU A 165 -26.74 2.34 -1.24
CA LEU A 165 -27.69 1.99 -2.30
C LEU A 165 -28.98 1.33 -1.79
N LYS A 166 -28.94 0.68 -0.62
CA LYS A 166 -30.08 -0.03 -0.01
C LYS A 166 -30.80 0.78 1.07
N SER A 167 -30.18 1.82 1.61
CA SER A 167 -30.76 2.61 2.67
C SER A 167 -32.05 3.29 2.19
N LYS A 168 -33.13 3.12 2.96
CA LYS A 168 -34.43 3.79 2.74
C LYS A 168 -34.62 4.99 3.66
N GLU A 169 -33.86 5.06 4.74
CA GLU A 169 -33.93 6.12 5.73
C GLU A 169 -32.72 7.05 5.59
N SER A 170 -33.00 8.34 5.47
CA SER A 170 -31.97 9.35 5.23
C SER A 170 -31.43 9.88 6.55
N ASN A 171 -30.29 9.36 7.00
CA ASN A 171 -29.48 10.01 8.03
C ASN A 171 -28.27 10.68 7.37
N LEU A 172 -28.37 11.99 7.16
CA LEU A 172 -27.34 12.79 6.47
C LEU A 172 -25.93 12.60 7.08
N ILE A 173 -25.84 12.46 8.41
CA ILE A 173 -24.55 12.27 9.08
C ILE A 173 -23.96 10.89 8.75
N LEU A 174 -24.79 9.84 8.73
CA LEU A 174 -24.35 8.50 8.35
C LEU A 174 -23.93 8.47 6.87
N GLU A 175 -24.79 8.97 5.98
CA GLU A 175 -24.54 8.98 4.53
C GLU A 175 -23.25 9.75 4.18
N THR A 176 -23.08 10.95 4.75
CA THR A 176 -21.85 11.75 4.52
C THR A 176 -20.61 11.06 5.05
N THR A 177 -20.70 10.38 6.21
CA THR A 177 -19.56 9.64 6.77
C THR A 177 -19.24 8.39 5.94
N GLN A 178 -20.25 7.69 5.40
CA GLN A 178 -20.05 6.56 4.50
C GLN A 178 -19.38 6.98 3.19
N LEU A 179 -19.80 8.11 2.61
CA LEU A 179 -19.15 8.67 1.43
C LEU A 179 -17.69 9.05 1.71
N GLN A 180 -17.40 9.60 2.88
CA GLN A 180 -16.02 9.89 3.30
C GLN A 180 -15.19 8.60 3.39
N ALA A 181 -15.70 7.55 4.05
CA ALA A 181 -15.03 6.26 4.12
C ALA A 181 -14.75 5.68 2.72
N MET A 182 -15.74 5.69 1.82
CA MET A 182 -15.55 5.24 0.44
C MET A 182 -14.44 6.02 -0.30
N ILE A 183 -14.37 7.34 -0.12
CA ILE A 183 -13.34 8.17 -0.76
C ILE A 183 -11.95 7.81 -0.20
N PHE A 184 -11.80 7.71 1.12
CA PHE A 184 -10.52 7.36 1.73
C PHE A 184 -10.08 5.95 1.36
N SER A 185 -10.97 4.96 1.38
CA SER A 185 -10.64 3.59 0.99
C SER A 185 -10.20 3.51 -0.48
N LEU A 186 -10.85 4.24 -1.38
CA LEU A 186 -10.46 4.30 -2.79
C LEU A 186 -9.08 4.96 -2.99
N LEU A 187 -8.82 6.07 -2.30
CA LEU A 187 -7.51 6.75 -2.33
C LEU A 187 -6.40 5.85 -1.73
N SER A 188 -6.72 5.15 -0.64
CA SER A 188 -5.86 4.22 0.08
C SER A 188 -5.40 3.08 -0.82
N ILE A 189 -6.33 2.44 -1.56
CA ILE A 189 -6.01 1.38 -2.53
C ILE A 189 -5.18 1.92 -3.69
N ALA A 190 -5.60 3.04 -4.30
CA ALA A 190 -4.91 3.61 -5.45
C ALA A 190 -3.45 3.99 -5.12
N MET A 191 -3.21 4.61 -3.95
CA MET A 191 -1.86 4.92 -3.47
C MET A 191 -1.03 3.67 -3.23
N THR A 192 -1.61 2.66 -2.59
CA THR A 192 -0.92 1.41 -2.22
C THR A 192 -0.51 0.60 -3.45
N VAL A 193 -1.36 0.50 -4.47
CA VAL A 193 -1.03 -0.23 -5.72
C VAL A 193 0.15 0.42 -6.43
N ILE A 194 0.19 1.74 -6.49
CA ILE A 194 1.23 2.48 -7.20
C ILE A 194 2.57 2.42 -6.47
N THR A 195 2.56 2.55 -5.14
CA THR A 195 3.78 2.43 -4.35
C THR A 195 4.37 1.03 -4.51
N TYR A 196 3.52 -0.01 -4.51
CA TYR A 196 3.94 -1.38 -4.74
C TYR A 196 4.48 -1.61 -6.16
N GLU A 197 3.81 -1.09 -7.20
CA GLU A 197 4.32 -1.16 -8.59
C GLU A 197 5.67 -0.46 -8.75
N GLN A 198 5.86 0.70 -8.12
CA GLN A 198 7.11 1.46 -8.18
C GLN A 198 8.23 0.70 -7.50
N ASP A 199 7.98 0.15 -6.32
CA ASP A 199 8.96 -0.67 -5.59
C ASP A 199 9.36 -1.90 -6.43
N ALA A 200 8.40 -2.60 -7.04
CA ALA A 200 8.67 -3.75 -7.91
C ALA A 200 9.52 -3.37 -9.15
N LYS A 201 9.24 -2.22 -9.77
CA LYS A 201 10.05 -1.70 -10.88
C LYS A 201 11.46 -1.31 -10.44
N GLU A 202 11.62 -0.74 -9.25
CA GLU A 202 12.93 -0.37 -8.70
C GLU A 202 13.77 -1.61 -8.39
N GLU A 203 13.18 -2.65 -7.80
CA GLU A 203 13.83 -3.93 -7.54
C GLU A 203 14.28 -4.62 -8.83
N GLY A 204 13.42 -4.66 -9.86
CA GLY A 204 13.78 -5.18 -11.18
C GLY A 204 14.93 -4.41 -11.85
N ARG A 205 14.97 -3.08 -11.71
CA ARG A 205 16.09 -2.25 -12.20
C ARG A 205 17.38 -2.50 -11.42
N ALA A 206 17.32 -2.67 -10.10
CA ALA A 206 18.49 -2.97 -9.28
C ALA A 206 19.12 -4.31 -9.67
N LEU A 207 18.32 -5.35 -9.88
CA LEU A 207 18.78 -6.68 -10.35
C LEU A 207 19.45 -6.60 -11.72
N THR A 208 18.90 -5.78 -12.63
CA THR A 208 19.46 -5.58 -13.96
C THR A 208 20.80 -4.83 -13.89
N LYS A 209 20.91 -3.77 -13.09
CA LYS A 209 22.16 -3.02 -12.91
C LYS A 209 23.26 -3.86 -12.27
N HIS A 210 22.93 -4.66 -11.26
CA HIS A 210 23.91 -5.54 -10.61
C HIS A 210 24.47 -6.62 -11.56
N LYS A 211 23.72 -7.01 -12.60
CA LYS A 211 24.23 -7.91 -13.65
C LYS A 211 25.14 -7.22 -14.68
N VAL A 212 25.06 -5.90 -14.82
CA VAL A 212 25.68 -5.16 -15.94
C VAL A 212 26.94 -4.38 -15.55
N LEU A 213 27.17 -4.04 -14.27
CA LEU A 213 28.27 -3.14 -13.88
C LEU A 213 29.03 -3.57 -12.62
N PRO A 214 30.33 -3.91 -12.77
CA PRO A 214 31.38 -3.59 -11.80
C PRO A 214 32.30 -2.54 -12.44
N GLN A 215 31.87 -1.28 -12.50
CA GLN A 215 32.74 -0.18 -12.95
C GLN A 215 32.79 0.88 -11.85
N GLU A 216 33.98 1.01 -11.29
CA GLU A 216 34.34 1.87 -10.17
C GLU A 216 34.21 3.35 -10.57
N LYS A 217 33.29 4.08 -9.93
CA LYS A 217 33.02 5.48 -10.24
C LYS A 217 34.17 6.33 -9.67
N LYS A 218 35.16 6.69 -10.51
CA LYS A 218 36.29 7.54 -10.12
C LYS A 218 35.80 8.89 -9.57
N ARG A 219 36.37 9.28 -8.43
CA ARG A 219 36.10 10.55 -7.74
C ARG A 219 36.60 11.72 -8.61
N LYS A 220 35.70 12.60 -9.05
CA LYS A 220 36.02 13.81 -9.83
C LYS A 220 36.55 14.94 -8.92
N ASP A 221 37.46 15.75 -9.47
CA ASP A 221 38.04 16.90 -8.77
C ASP A 221 37.02 18.07 -8.68
N PRO A 222 36.91 18.77 -7.54
CA PRO A 222 35.86 19.76 -7.30
C PRO A 222 35.97 21.08 -8.10
N TRP A 223 37.08 21.30 -8.80
CA TRP A 223 37.43 22.60 -9.40
C TRP A 223 37.30 22.64 -10.93
N GLN A 224 36.77 21.58 -11.55
CA GLN A 224 36.46 21.58 -12.97
C GLN A 224 35.10 22.24 -13.21
N SER A 225 35.07 23.26 -14.08
CA SER A 225 33.85 23.84 -14.62
C SER A 225 33.06 22.79 -15.40
N GLU A 226 31.73 22.83 -15.30
CA GLU A 226 30.83 21.92 -16.02
C GLU A 226 31.14 21.91 -17.52
N THR A 227 31.38 20.71 -18.04
CA THR A 227 31.55 20.48 -19.47
C THR A 227 30.20 20.54 -20.19
N PRO A 228 30.16 20.88 -21.50
CA PRO A 228 28.92 20.86 -22.29
C PRO A 228 28.19 19.52 -22.24
N GLU A 229 28.95 18.41 -22.20
CA GLU A 229 28.41 17.05 -22.05
C GLU A 229 27.72 16.85 -20.68
N GLU A 230 28.24 17.43 -19.60
CA GLU A 230 27.61 17.35 -18.27
C GLU A 230 26.34 18.20 -18.17
N HIS A 231 26.28 19.32 -18.90
CA HIS A 231 25.07 20.13 -19.00
C HIS A 231 23.96 19.38 -19.76
N GLU A 232 24.31 18.77 -20.90
CA GLU A 232 23.38 17.93 -21.68
C GLU A 232 22.92 16.71 -20.88
N GLU A 233 23.84 16.02 -20.19
CA GLU A 233 23.50 14.90 -19.30
C GLU A 233 22.49 15.35 -18.24
N ARG A 234 22.71 16.50 -17.58
CA ARG A 234 21.78 17.07 -16.60
C ARG A 234 20.40 17.40 -17.19
N GLU A 235 20.33 18.04 -18.35
CA GLU A 235 19.04 18.34 -18.98
C GLU A 235 18.26 17.06 -19.30
N VAL A 236 18.95 16.03 -19.80
CA VAL A 236 18.35 14.71 -20.07
C VAL A 236 17.80 14.09 -18.79
N VAL A 237 18.59 14.09 -17.70
CA VAL A 237 18.09 13.51 -16.46
C VAL A 237 16.92 14.36 -15.92
N ALA A 238 16.99 15.69 -16.03
CA ALA A 238 15.94 16.60 -15.55
C ALA A 238 14.58 16.30 -16.20
N GLU A 239 14.61 16.13 -17.52
CA GLU A 239 13.44 15.75 -18.30
C GLU A 239 12.95 14.36 -17.91
N GLU A 240 13.86 13.39 -17.70
CA GLU A 240 13.51 12.05 -17.20
C GLU A 240 12.75 12.11 -15.87
N ALA A 241 13.17 12.96 -14.94
CA ALA A 241 12.51 13.11 -13.64
C ALA A 241 11.12 13.78 -13.75
N ARG A 242 10.92 14.72 -14.67
CA ARG A 242 9.60 15.31 -14.96
C ARG A 242 8.65 14.31 -15.60
N VAL A 243 9.14 13.58 -16.61
CA VAL A 243 8.39 12.50 -17.27
C VAL A 243 8.02 11.43 -16.26
N ASN A 244 8.95 11.06 -15.37
CA ASN A 244 8.68 10.13 -14.27
C ASN A 244 7.57 10.64 -13.33
N LEU A 245 7.59 11.92 -12.93
CA LEU A 245 6.54 12.48 -12.07
C LEU A 245 5.17 12.47 -12.77
N LEU A 246 5.14 12.89 -14.03
CA LEU A 246 3.91 12.87 -14.84
C LEU A 246 3.38 11.45 -15.00
N GLU A 247 4.25 10.48 -15.27
CA GLU A 247 3.89 9.06 -15.34
C GLU A 247 3.27 8.58 -14.02
N LYS A 248 3.85 8.95 -12.87
CA LYS A 248 3.30 8.59 -11.54
C LYS A 248 1.90 9.16 -11.33
N VAL A 249 1.68 10.43 -11.67
CA VAL A 249 0.37 11.09 -11.52
C VAL A 249 -0.66 10.50 -12.47
N LEU A 250 -0.31 10.28 -13.74
CA LEU A 250 -1.21 9.67 -14.72
C LEU A 250 -1.58 8.24 -14.33
N ARG A 251 -0.61 7.45 -13.84
CA ARG A 251 -0.88 6.12 -13.29
C ARG A 251 -1.82 6.19 -12.09
N PHE A 252 -1.66 7.18 -11.22
CA PHE A 252 -2.57 7.38 -10.09
C PHE A 252 -3.98 7.67 -10.53
N ILE A 253 -4.17 8.61 -11.45
CA ILE A 253 -5.49 8.92 -11.98
C ILE A 253 -6.09 7.70 -12.70
N ALA A 254 -5.29 6.98 -13.49
CA ALA A 254 -5.75 5.79 -14.21
C ALA A 254 -6.20 4.68 -13.25
N TRP A 255 -5.41 4.37 -12.22
CA TRP A 255 -5.77 3.39 -11.19
C TRP A 255 -7.00 3.84 -10.40
N LEU A 256 -7.07 5.12 -10.02
CA LEU A 256 -8.22 5.67 -9.32
C LEU A 256 -9.51 5.49 -10.13
N LEU A 257 -9.51 5.88 -11.41
CA LEU A 257 -10.67 5.75 -12.30
C LEU A 257 -11.06 4.28 -12.54
N LEU A 258 -10.06 3.41 -12.77
CA LEU A 258 -10.27 2.00 -13.01
C LEU A 258 -10.86 1.29 -11.78
N LEU A 259 -10.31 1.53 -10.58
CA LEU A 259 -10.81 0.99 -9.33
C LEU A 259 -12.21 1.52 -9.03
N THR A 260 -12.44 2.82 -9.21
CA THR A 260 -13.77 3.43 -9.02
C THR A 260 -14.83 2.71 -9.86
N GLY A 261 -14.59 2.58 -11.17
CA GLY A 261 -15.55 1.93 -12.07
C GLY A 261 -15.82 0.47 -11.71
N ARG A 262 -14.78 -0.28 -11.32
CA ARG A 262 -14.90 -1.69 -10.94
C ARG A 262 -15.66 -1.87 -9.64
N LEU A 263 -15.26 -1.16 -8.59
CA LEU A 263 -15.85 -1.30 -7.27
C LEU A 263 -17.31 -0.84 -7.25
N PHE A 264 -17.65 0.24 -7.95
CA PHE A 264 -19.05 0.64 -8.12
C PHE A 264 -19.85 -0.37 -8.93
N ALA A 265 -19.29 -0.95 -10.01
CA ALA A 265 -19.97 -1.99 -10.77
C ALA A 265 -20.26 -3.23 -9.92
N LEU A 266 -19.28 -3.66 -9.10
CA LEU A 266 -19.46 -4.76 -8.15
C LEU A 266 -20.51 -4.44 -7.10
N ALA A 267 -20.48 -3.24 -6.51
CA ALA A 267 -21.46 -2.83 -5.51
C ALA A 267 -22.89 -2.73 -6.08
N LEU A 268 -23.04 -2.15 -7.28
CA LEU A 268 -24.33 -2.11 -7.98
C LEU A 268 -24.86 -3.50 -8.29
N PHE A 269 -24.00 -4.39 -8.82
CA PHE A 269 -24.39 -5.76 -9.12
C PHE A 269 -24.77 -6.52 -7.85
N ALA A 270 -24.00 -6.41 -6.78
CA ALA A 270 -24.27 -7.03 -5.48
C ALA A 270 -25.54 -6.48 -4.81
N SER A 271 -25.86 -5.20 -5.06
CA SER A 271 -27.08 -4.58 -4.54
C SER A 271 -28.34 -5.21 -5.13
N ILE A 272 -28.32 -5.48 -6.45
CA ILE A 272 -29.45 -6.05 -7.19
C ILE A 272 -29.49 -7.59 -7.09
N PHE A 273 -28.34 -8.25 -7.23
CA PHE A 273 -28.22 -9.71 -7.38
C PHE A 273 -27.35 -10.35 -6.28
N TYR A 274 -27.79 -10.25 -5.03
CA TYR A 274 -27.02 -10.69 -3.86
C TYR A 274 -26.48 -12.13 -3.97
N TYR A 275 -27.30 -13.11 -4.37
CA TYR A 275 -26.86 -14.50 -4.48
C TYR A 275 -25.91 -14.74 -5.67
N TYR A 276 -26.17 -14.10 -6.81
CA TYR A 276 -25.34 -14.28 -8.01
C TYR A 276 -23.98 -13.60 -7.88
N PHE A 277 -23.85 -12.58 -7.02
CA PHE A 277 -22.57 -11.97 -6.71
C PHE A 277 -21.56 -13.02 -6.20
N PHE A 278 -21.94 -13.82 -5.21
CA PHE A 278 -21.06 -14.86 -4.65
C PHE A 278 -20.72 -15.94 -5.67
N VAL A 279 -21.67 -16.33 -6.52
CA VAL A 279 -21.44 -17.30 -7.59
C VAL A 279 -20.44 -16.75 -8.61
N LEU A 280 -20.64 -15.52 -9.08
CA LEU A 280 -19.75 -14.87 -10.06
C LEU A 280 -18.34 -14.67 -9.49
N ALA A 281 -18.25 -14.22 -8.23
CA ALA A 281 -16.98 -14.08 -7.52
C ALA A 281 -16.26 -15.42 -7.40
N ALA A 282 -16.97 -16.49 -7.01
CA ALA A 282 -16.39 -17.83 -6.91
C ALA A 282 -15.92 -18.35 -8.28
N VAL A 283 -16.72 -18.18 -9.33
CA VAL A 283 -16.33 -18.57 -10.70
C VAL A 283 -15.10 -17.80 -11.17
N HIS A 284 -15.04 -16.49 -10.94
CA HIS A 284 -13.88 -15.67 -11.27
C HIS A 284 -12.64 -16.15 -10.51
N MET A 285 -12.75 -16.36 -9.20
CA MET A 285 -11.63 -16.83 -8.38
C MET A 285 -11.12 -18.19 -8.86
N ILE A 286 -12.01 -19.13 -9.16
CA ILE A 286 -11.64 -20.44 -9.69
C ILE A 286 -10.95 -20.29 -11.06
N ALA A 287 -11.52 -19.50 -11.97
CA ALA A 287 -10.97 -19.31 -13.30
C ALA A 287 -9.57 -18.69 -13.28
N VAL A 288 -9.35 -17.65 -12.46
CA VAL A 288 -8.04 -17.01 -12.30
C VAL A 288 -7.06 -17.95 -11.59
N THR A 289 -7.49 -18.69 -10.57
CA THR A 289 -6.63 -19.67 -9.88
C THR A 289 -6.18 -20.74 -10.85
N VAL A 290 -7.10 -21.30 -11.64
CA VAL A 290 -6.79 -22.31 -12.67
C VAL A 290 -5.84 -21.73 -13.72
N TYR A 291 -6.07 -20.50 -14.19
CA TYR A 291 -5.17 -19.83 -15.13
C TYR A 291 -3.75 -19.66 -14.57
N LEU A 292 -3.61 -19.23 -13.31
CA LEU A 292 -2.32 -19.07 -12.65
C LEU A 292 -1.61 -20.43 -12.47
N VAL A 293 -2.35 -21.46 -12.06
CA VAL A 293 -1.83 -22.83 -11.94
C VAL A 293 -1.30 -23.33 -13.29
N LEU A 294 -2.06 -23.17 -14.37
CA LEU A 294 -1.67 -23.66 -15.70
C LEU A 294 -0.47 -22.91 -16.29
N LYS A 295 -0.28 -21.63 -15.93
CA LYS A 295 0.79 -20.79 -16.46
C LYS A 295 2.10 -20.94 -15.70
N THR A 296 2.07 -21.44 -14.46
CA THR A 296 3.26 -21.47 -13.62
C THR A 296 4.00 -22.81 -13.78
N PRO A 297 5.25 -22.84 -14.25
CA PRO A 297 6.01 -24.06 -14.48
C PRO A 297 6.63 -24.66 -13.20
N VAL A 298 6.09 -24.34 -12.02
CA VAL A 298 6.65 -24.67 -10.70
C VAL A 298 5.85 -25.82 -10.07
N ASP A 299 6.53 -26.69 -9.31
CA ASP A 299 5.88 -27.72 -8.50
C ASP A 299 4.79 -27.11 -7.60
N LEU A 300 3.57 -27.64 -7.73
CA LEU A 300 2.37 -27.19 -7.04
C LEU A 300 2.41 -27.59 -5.56
N ASP A 301 3.12 -26.80 -4.75
CA ASP A 301 3.00 -26.86 -3.29
C ASP A 301 1.69 -26.18 -2.82
N PHE A 302 1.16 -26.64 -1.70
CA PHE A 302 -0.07 -26.12 -1.09
C PHE A 302 0.03 -24.62 -0.80
N LYS A 303 1.23 -24.13 -0.44
CA LYS A 303 1.49 -22.70 -0.23
C LYS A 303 1.30 -21.88 -1.51
N THR A 304 1.75 -22.41 -2.64
CA THR A 304 1.63 -21.75 -3.95
C THR A 304 0.16 -21.65 -4.37
N ILE A 305 -0.64 -22.69 -4.10
CA ILE A 305 -2.08 -22.68 -4.37
C ILE A 305 -2.80 -21.63 -3.53
N ILE A 306 -2.48 -21.51 -2.23
CA ILE A 306 -3.06 -20.45 -1.37
C ILE A 306 -2.72 -19.06 -1.90
N ILE A 307 -1.48 -18.86 -2.33
CA ILE A 307 -1.04 -17.59 -2.93
C ILE A 307 -1.84 -17.30 -4.21
N PHE A 308 -2.09 -18.30 -5.07
CA PHE A 308 -2.90 -18.10 -6.27
C PHE A 308 -4.37 -17.80 -5.98
N ILE A 309 -4.97 -18.43 -4.98
CA ILE A 309 -6.33 -18.10 -4.54
C ILE A 309 -6.36 -16.66 -4.04
N PHE A 310 -5.36 -16.24 -3.26
CA PHE A 310 -5.25 -14.87 -2.78
C PHE A 310 -5.09 -13.86 -3.93
N PHE A 311 -4.23 -14.14 -4.92
CA PHE A 311 -4.12 -13.30 -6.12
C PHE A 311 -5.40 -13.28 -6.97
N SER A 312 -6.14 -14.39 -6.99
CA SER A 312 -7.42 -14.46 -7.69
C SER A 312 -8.50 -13.63 -7.01
N PHE A 313 -8.48 -13.56 -5.69
CA PHE A 313 -9.30 -12.63 -4.92
C PHE A 313 -8.93 -11.17 -5.23
N ILE A 314 -7.64 -10.84 -5.18
CA ILE A 314 -7.13 -9.51 -5.56
C ILE A 314 -7.55 -9.12 -6.97
N SER A 315 -7.53 -10.06 -7.92
CA SER A 315 -7.90 -9.80 -9.32
C SER A 315 -9.38 -9.50 -9.52
N LEU A 316 -10.24 -9.89 -8.58
CA LEU A 316 -11.66 -9.57 -8.60
C LEU A 316 -11.90 -8.11 -8.22
N CYS A 317 -11.05 -7.58 -7.33
CA CYS A 317 -11.08 -6.22 -6.78
C CYS A 317 -10.52 -5.18 -7.78
#